data_AF-A0A2G4SWK2-F1
#
_entry.id   AF-A0A2G4SWK2-F1
#
_cell.length_a   1.000
_cell.length_b   1.000
_cell.length_c   1.000
_cell.angle_alpha   90.00
_cell.angle_beta   90.00
_cell.angle_gamma   90.00
#
_symmetry.space_group_name_H-M   'P 1'
#
loop_
_entity.id
_entity.type
_entity.pdbx_description
1 polymer ?
#
loop_
_entity_poly.entity_id
_entity_poly.type
_entity_poly.pdbx_seq_one_letter_code
_entity_poly.pdbx_strand_id
1 'polypeptide(L)'
;MGHKMDTIYVSGNVELGCLEISGVPCQTKAWHDSRMKMPFVMKDMLMNIVKKTTVKLDDIHIVGYNINNEEIRLMDMDSPMGYVTRIRRLNEIPYPSSSDDYITCMIPLLQLAALGKVIMEDTLHIIHHTPRSLTVSNYPSARPVLPSCFLPSSLASSSKKPKN
;
A
#
# COMPACT_ATOMS: atom_id res chain seq x y z
N MET A 1 4.35 17.49 -11.68
CA MET A 1 4.57 16.47 -12.72
C MET A 1 4.62 15.12 -12.03
N GLY A 2 3.73 14.17 -12.38
CA GLY A 2 3.74 12.83 -11.79
C GLY A 2 4.87 12.00 -12.39
N HIS A 3 5.72 11.42 -11.54
CA HIS A 3 6.76 10.50 -11.99
C HIS A 3 6.11 9.16 -12.35
N LYS A 4 6.15 8.78 -13.63
CA LYS A 4 5.62 7.50 -14.11
C LYS A 4 6.60 6.38 -13.79
N MET A 5 6.21 5.41 -12.96
CA MET A 5 6.98 4.17 -12.72
C MET A 5 6.73 3.16 -13.83
N ASP A 6 7.66 2.20 -14.01
CA ASP A 6 7.48 1.11 -14.97
C ASP A 6 6.35 0.16 -14.56
N THR A 7 6.25 -0.12 -13.25
CA THR A 7 5.18 -0.94 -12.69
C THR A 7 4.76 -0.42 -11.33
N ILE A 8 3.45 -0.49 -11.06
CA ILE A 8 2.86 -0.19 -9.76
C ILE A 8 2.10 -1.43 -9.31
N TYR A 9 2.37 -1.89 -8.09
CA TYR A 9 1.64 -2.98 -7.46
C TYR A 9 0.40 -2.42 -6.79
N VAL A 10 -0.77 -2.90 -7.19
CA VAL A 10 -2.07 -2.39 -6.74
C VAL A 10 -2.97 -3.50 -6.23
N SER A 11 -3.81 -3.16 -5.26
CA SER A 11 -4.96 -3.97 -4.84
C SER A 11 -6.20 -3.08 -4.77
N GLY A 12 -7.11 -3.25 -5.73
CA GLY A 12 -8.24 -2.34 -5.93
C GLY A 12 -7.78 -0.91 -6.20
N ASN A 13 -8.10 0.01 -5.28
CA ASN A 13 -7.75 1.44 -5.36
C ASN A 13 -6.54 1.82 -4.49
N VAL A 14 -5.79 0.83 -3.98
CA VAL A 14 -4.64 1.00 -3.10
C VAL A 14 -3.36 0.62 -3.83
N GLU A 15 -2.41 1.54 -3.86
CA GLU A 15 -1.06 1.34 -4.41
C GLU A 15 -0.14 0.90 -3.26
N LEU A 16 0.40 -0.33 -3.34
CA LEU A 16 1.16 -0.97 -2.27
C LEU A 16 2.67 -0.96 -2.54
N GLY A 17 3.07 -0.74 -3.79
CA GLY A 17 4.47 -0.65 -4.14
C GLY A 17 4.71 -0.27 -5.60
N CYS A 18 5.98 -0.18 -5.96
CA CYS A 18 6.42 0.15 -7.31
C CYS A 18 7.65 -0.65 -7.76
N LEU A 19 7.89 -0.67 -9.06
CA LEU A 19 9.07 -1.24 -9.68
C LEU A 19 9.58 -0.29 -10.76
N GLU A 20 10.91 -0.15 -10.82
CA GLU A 20 11.62 0.55 -11.88
C GLU A 20 12.72 -0.34 -12.46
N ILE A 21 12.90 -0.28 -13.77
CA ILE A 21 13.87 -1.06 -14.53
C ILE A 21 14.76 -0.11 -15.34
N SER A 22 16.05 -0.15 -15.07
CA SER A 22 17.09 0.55 -15.82
C SER A 22 17.93 -0.44 -16.62
N GLY A 23 17.75 -0.46 -17.94
CA GLY A 23 18.49 -1.34 -18.86
C GLY A 23 19.80 -0.75 -19.42
N VAL A 24 20.15 0.50 -19.07
CA VAL A 24 21.38 1.16 -19.58
C VAL A 24 22.31 1.44 -18.40
N PRO A 25 23.59 1.07 -18.47
CA PRO A 25 24.58 1.37 -17.44
C PRO A 25 24.93 2.88 -17.46
N CYS A 26 23.99 3.70 -17.04
CA CYS A 26 24.17 5.13 -16.84
C CYS A 26 24.02 5.42 -15.35
N GLN A 27 25.15 5.70 -14.69
CA GLN A 27 25.18 5.97 -13.24
C GLN A 27 24.23 7.10 -12.85
N THR A 28 24.14 8.15 -13.66
CA THR A 28 23.23 9.30 -13.41
C THR A 28 21.76 8.88 -13.43
N LYS A 29 21.37 8.03 -14.39
CA LYS A 29 19.99 7.52 -14.50
C LYS A 29 19.67 6.59 -13.33
N ALA A 30 20.54 5.62 -13.06
CA ALA A 30 20.40 4.70 -11.93
C ALA A 30 20.31 5.45 -10.59
N TRP A 31 21.09 6.51 -10.42
CA TRP A 31 21.04 7.36 -9.25
C TRP A 31 19.73 8.13 -9.16
N HIS A 32 19.30 8.78 -10.25
CA HIS A 32 18.04 9.52 -10.31
C HIS A 32 16.84 8.62 -9.98
N ASP A 33 16.77 7.46 -10.62
CA ASP A 33 15.64 6.54 -10.52
C ASP A 33 15.57 5.91 -9.13
N SER A 34 16.73 5.46 -8.60
CA SER A 34 16.80 4.81 -7.30
C SER A 34 16.75 5.77 -6.10
N ARG A 35 17.25 7.00 -6.22
CA ARG A 35 17.40 7.93 -5.09
C ARG A 35 16.46 9.12 -5.08
N MET A 36 15.87 9.48 -6.21
CA MET A 36 14.92 10.59 -6.27
C MET A 36 13.53 10.11 -6.67
N LYS A 37 13.39 9.58 -7.89
CA LYS A 37 12.09 9.23 -8.48
C LYS A 37 11.27 8.29 -7.60
N MET A 38 11.83 7.12 -7.29
CA MET A 38 11.13 6.08 -6.54
C MET A 38 10.80 6.51 -5.10
N PRO A 39 11.72 7.09 -4.31
CA PRO A 39 11.38 7.70 -3.02
C PRO A 39 10.21 8.69 -3.05
N PHE A 40 10.13 9.56 -4.07
CA PHE A 40 9.00 10.48 -4.20
C PHE A 40 7.68 9.76 -4.46
N VAL A 41 7.70 8.77 -5.36
CA VAL A 41 6.50 7.98 -5.68
C VAL A 41 6.04 7.16 -4.48
N MET A 42 6.96 6.49 -3.77
CA MET A 42 6.63 5.71 -2.57
C MET A 42 6.01 6.60 -1.47
N LYS A 43 6.53 7.81 -1.29
CA LYS A 43 5.95 8.79 -0.35
C LYS A 43 4.55 9.19 -0.77
N ASP A 44 4.33 9.45 -2.06
CA ASP A 44 3.01 9.83 -2.56
C ASP A 44 1.99 8.69 -2.38
N MET A 45 2.41 7.43 -2.59
CA MET A 45 1.60 6.23 -2.30
C MET A 45 1.24 6.13 -0.81
N LEU A 46 2.21 6.29 0.08
CA LEU A 46 2.00 6.29 1.53
C LEU A 46 0.98 7.36 1.94
N MET A 47 1.16 8.59 1.47
CA MET A 47 0.24 9.69 1.75
C MET A 47 -1.15 9.48 1.15
N ASN A 48 -1.25 8.82 -0.01
CA ASN A 48 -2.52 8.47 -0.64
C ASN A 48 -3.31 7.47 0.22
N ILE A 49 -2.65 6.46 0.78
CA ILE A 49 -3.27 5.50 1.69
C ILE A 49 -3.79 6.22 2.94
N VAL A 50 -2.92 6.97 3.62
CA VAL A 50 -3.24 7.66 4.88
C VAL A 50 -4.38 8.67 4.71
N LYS A 51 -4.48 9.32 3.54
CA LYS A 51 -5.59 10.24 3.24
C LYS A 51 -6.92 9.52 3.00
N LYS A 52 -6.90 8.30 2.47
CA LYS A 52 -8.09 7.54 2.08
C LYS A 52 -8.59 6.59 3.17
N THR A 53 -7.79 6.36 4.20
CA THR A 53 -8.02 5.33 5.20
C THR A 53 -7.72 5.88 6.60
N THR A 54 -8.21 5.22 7.65
CA THR A 54 -7.98 5.61 9.04
C THR A 54 -6.81 4.87 9.69
N VAL A 55 -5.94 4.24 8.88
CA VAL A 55 -4.77 3.54 9.39
C VAL A 55 -3.73 4.50 9.95
N LYS A 56 -2.99 4.05 10.95
CA LYS A 56 -1.88 4.83 11.47
C LYS A 56 -0.71 4.76 10.50
N LEU A 57 0.04 5.86 10.42
CA LEU A 57 1.17 5.99 9.51
C LEU A 57 2.31 5.01 9.82
N ASP A 58 2.47 4.62 11.10
CA ASP A 58 3.50 3.71 11.58
C ASP A 58 3.24 2.24 11.26
N ASP A 59 2.00 1.89 10.89
CA ASP A 59 1.61 0.52 10.54
C ASP A 59 1.72 0.26 9.02
N ILE A 60 2.09 1.25 8.21
CA ILE A 60 2.11 1.14 6.74
C ILE A 60 3.53 1.01 6.21
N HIS A 61 3.73 0.01 5.36
CA HIS A 61 4.94 -0.19 4.60
C HIS A 61 4.67 -0.09 3.09
N ILE A 62 5.53 0.63 2.37
CA ILE A 62 5.51 0.72 0.90
C ILE A 62 6.80 0.12 0.35
N VAL A 63 6.65 -0.76 -0.63
CA VAL A 63 7.76 -1.52 -1.21
C VAL A 63 8.13 -0.97 -2.58
N GLY A 64 9.43 -0.85 -2.86
CA GLY A 64 9.98 -0.43 -4.14
C GLY A 64 11.03 -1.42 -4.64
N TYR A 65 10.85 -1.96 -5.83
CA TYR A 65 11.88 -2.75 -6.50
C TYR A 65 12.63 -1.87 -7.49
N ASN A 66 13.95 -1.99 -7.49
CA ASN A 66 14.80 -1.35 -8.48
C ASN A 66 15.70 -2.40 -9.11
N ILE A 67 15.52 -2.58 -10.41
CA ILE A 67 16.33 -3.47 -11.23
C ILE A 67 17.20 -2.58 -12.09
N ASN A 68 18.50 -2.58 -11.83
CA ASN A 68 19.46 -1.81 -12.58
C ASN A 68 20.53 -2.74 -13.14
N ASN A 69 20.57 -2.89 -14.46
CA ASN A 69 21.41 -3.89 -15.11
C ASN A 69 21.17 -5.30 -14.51
N GLU A 70 22.20 -5.90 -13.94
CA GLU A 70 22.17 -7.21 -13.29
C GLU A 70 22.03 -7.09 -11.76
N GLU A 71 21.64 -5.93 -11.22
CA GLU A 71 21.48 -5.74 -9.77
C GLU A 71 20.01 -5.49 -9.43
N ILE A 72 19.48 -6.30 -8.52
CA ILE A 72 18.11 -6.18 -8.02
C ILE A 72 18.16 -5.72 -6.57
N ARG A 73 17.45 -4.63 -6.27
CA ARG A 73 17.36 -4.05 -4.92
C ARG A 73 15.91 -3.90 -4.48
N LEU A 74 15.64 -4.29 -3.24
CA LEU A 74 14.39 -3.99 -2.54
C LEU A 74 14.56 -2.73 -1.67
N MET A 75 13.57 -1.85 -1.74
CA MET A 75 13.44 -0.66 -0.93
C MET A 75 12.14 -0.77 -0.13
N ASP A 76 12.21 -0.45 1.16
CA ASP A 76 11.06 -0.44 2.05
C ASP A 76 10.96 0.94 2.70
N MET A 77 9.79 1.56 2.60
CA MET A 77 9.48 2.84 3.22
C MET A 77 8.47 2.64 4.34
N ASP A 78 8.85 3.11 5.52
CA ASP A 78 8.02 3.10 6.73
C ASP A 78 8.15 4.41 7.50
N SER A 79 7.27 4.62 8.47
CA SER A 79 7.31 5.80 9.35
C SER A 79 7.23 5.42 10.82
N PRO A 80 8.36 5.08 11.46
CA PRO A 80 8.35 4.70 12.86
C PRO A 80 7.76 5.82 13.73
N MET A 81 6.77 5.47 14.56
CA MET A 81 6.03 6.40 15.42
C MET A 81 5.33 7.56 14.67
N GLY A 82 5.19 7.47 13.35
CA GLY A 82 4.52 8.45 12.50
C GLY A 82 5.21 9.82 12.38
N TYR A 83 6.46 9.95 12.82
CA TYR A 83 7.17 11.25 12.86
C TYR A 83 7.99 11.52 11.59
N VAL A 84 8.85 10.58 11.22
CA VAL A 84 9.74 10.67 10.05
C VAL A 84 9.49 9.47 9.16
N THR A 85 9.46 9.68 7.85
CA THR A 85 9.51 8.60 6.87
C THR A 85 10.96 8.23 6.63
N ARG A 86 11.28 6.94 6.70
CA ARG A 86 12.61 6.41 6.40
C ARG A 86 12.50 5.45 5.22
N ILE A 87 13.59 5.33 4.48
CA ILE A 87 13.71 4.38 3.37
C ILE A 87 14.86 3.44 3.68
N ARG A 88 14.53 2.18 3.92
CA ARG A 88 15.48 1.09 4.10
C ARG A 88 15.78 0.49 2.74
N ARG A 89 17.05 0.47 2.36
CA ARG A 89 17.52 -0.20 1.14
C ARG A 89 18.12 -1.53 1.57
N LEU A 90 17.50 -2.62 1.17
CA LEU A 90 18.05 -3.96 1.41
C LEU A 90 19.25 -4.19 0.48
N ASN A 91 20.02 -5.23 0.80
CA ASN A 91 21.21 -5.61 0.04
C ASN A 91 20.88 -5.84 -1.43
N GLU A 92 21.80 -5.44 -2.31
CA GLU A 92 21.72 -5.75 -3.73
C GLU A 92 21.94 -7.25 -3.94
N ILE A 93 21.05 -7.86 -4.71
CA ILE A 93 21.17 -9.25 -5.13
C ILE A 93 21.45 -9.25 -6.64
N PRO A 94 22.54 -9.88 -7.09
CA PRO A 94 22.84 -9.98 -8.50
C PRO A 94 21.85 -10.91 -9.20
N TYR A 95 21.48 -10.54 -10.43
CA TYR A 95 20.79 -11.39 -11.38
C TYR A 95 21.79 -12.39 -11.98
N PRO A 96 21.39 -13.65 -12.21
CA PRO A 96 22.31 -14.65 -12.77
C PRO A 96 22.78 -14.26 -14.17
N SER A 97 24.10 -14.34 -14.36
CA SER A 97 24.79 -14.00 -15.60
C SER A 97 25.18 -15.24 -16.42
N SER A 98 25.09 -16.42 -15.82
CA SER A 98 25.45 -17.71 -16.41
C SER A 98 24.47 -18.82 -15.99
N SER A 99 24.66 -20.02 -16.52
CA SER A 99 23.94 -21.21 -16.03
C SER A 99 24.38 -21.62 -14.63
N ASP A 100 25.64 -21.35 -14.28
CA ASP A 100 26.29 -21.94 -13.12
C ASP A 100 25.92 -21.19 -11.83
N ASP A 101 25.73 -19.87 -11.93
CA ASP A 101 25.26 -19.00 -10.85
C ASP A 101 23.71 -18.93 -10.74
N TYR A 102 22.98 -19.53 -11.70
CA TYR A 102 21.52 -19.48 -11.74
C TYR A 102 20.88 -19.96 -10.45
N ILE A 103 21.21 -21.17 -9.99
CA ILE A 103 20.61 -21.76 -8.79
C ILE A 103 20.94 -20.92 -7.55
N THR A 104 22.18 -20.44 -7.45
CA THR A 104 22.66 -19.66 -6.30
C THR A 104 22.07 -18.26 -6.22
N CYS A 105 21.80 -17.61 -7.36
CA CYS A 105 21.22 -16.26 -7.41
C CYS A 105 19.69 -16.29 -7.37
N MET A 106 19.05 -17.28 -8.01
CA MET A 106 17.59 -17.33 -8.11
C MET A 106 16.89 -17.56 -6.77
N ILE A 107 17.46 -18.38 -5.87
CA ILE A 107 16.85 -18.62 -4.55
C ILE A 107 16.74 -17.30 -3.74
N PRO A 108 17.83 -16.52 -3.54
CA PRO A 108 17.74 -15.21 -2.91
C PRO A 108 16.79 -14.24 -3.62
N LEU A 109 16.73 -14.24 -4.95
CA LEU A 109 15.82 -13.37 -5.71
C LEU A 109 14.34 -13.72 -5.45
N LEU A 110 14.01 -15.01 -5.41
CA LEU A 110 12.67 -15.47 -5.06
C LEU A 110 12.31 -15.13 -3.61
N GLN A 111 13.26 -15.25 -2.69
CA GLN A 111 13.08 -14.83 -1.31
C GLN A 111 12.83 -13.31 -1.19
N LEU A 112 13.56 -12.51 -1.97
CA LEU A 112 13.38 -11.05 -2.03
C LEU A 112 11.98 -10.69 -2.56
N ALA A 113 11.55 -11.36 -3.63
CA ALA A 113 10.22 -11.19 -4.22
C ALA A 113 9.10 -11.60 -3.24
N ALA A 114 9.28 -12.73 -2.55
CA ALA A 114 8.35 -13.21 -1.53
C ALA A 114 8.26 -12.25 -0.34
N LEU A 115 9.40 -11.71 0.11
CA LEU A 115 9.44 -10.73 1.20
C LEU A 115 8.62 -9.48 0.85
N GLY A 116 8.86 -8.88 -0.32
CA GLY A 116 8.09 -7.69 -0.70
C GLY A 116 6.60 -8.00 -0.90
N LYS A 117 6.25 -9.20 -1.38
CA LYS A 117 4.85 -9.65 -1.45
C LYS A 117 4.20 -9.69 -0.05
N VAL A 118 4.86 -10.32 0.92
CA VAL A 118 4.35 -10.43 2.31
C VAL A 118 4.13 -9.03 2.90
N ILE A 119 5.10 -8.12 2.74
CA ILE A 119 4.96 -6.73 3.24
C ILE A 119 3.74 -6.03 2.60
N MET A 120 3.53 -6.20 1.29
CA MET A 120 2.37 -5.62 0.61
C MET A 120 1.05 -6.24 1.09
N GLU A 121 1.00 -7.56 1.32
CA GLU A 121 -0.18 -8.25 1.85
C GLU A 121 -0.49 -7.84 3.29
N ASP A 122 0.53 -7.66 4.13
CA ASP A 122 0.39 -7.19 5.51
C ASP A 122 -0.17 -5.76 5.56
N THR A 123 0.39 -4.85 4.76
CA THR A 123 -0.14 -3.48 4.62
C THR A 123 -1.60 -3.50 4.17
N LEU A 124 -1.94 -4.35 3.21
CA LEU A 124 -3.31 -4.49 2.72
C LEU A 124 -4.25 -5.03 3.81
N HIS A 125 -3.79 -6.01 4.58
CA HIS A 125 -4.54 -6.57 5.70
C HIS A 125 -4.87 -5.49 6.75
N ILE A 126 -3.88 -4.67 7.11
CA ILE A 126 -4.03 -3.55 8.06
C ILE A 126 -5.06 -2.53 7.55
N ILE A 127 -5.01 -2.20 6.25
CA ILE A 127 -5.98 -1.29 5.62
C ILE A 127 -7.41 -1.83 5.70
N HIS A 128 -7.62 -3.13 5.48
CA HIS A 128 -8.95 -3.73 5.50
C HIS A 128 -9.53 -3.95 6.89
N HIS A 129 -8.68 -4.24 7.89
CA HIS A 129 -9.12 -4.57 9.25
C HIS A 129 -9.20 -3.35 10.18
N THR A 130 -8.67 -2.21 9.73
CA THR A 130 -8.80 -0.97 10.50
C THR A 130 -10.24 -0.46 10.43
N PRO A 131 -10.94 -0.32 11.57
CA PRO A 131 -12.32 0.13 11.58
C PRO A 131 -12.41 1.55 10.98
N ARG A 132 -13.27 1.70 9.98
CA ARG A 132 -13.61 3.02 9.43
C ARG A 132 -14.39 3.78 10.49
N SER A 133 -13.74 4.73 11.16
CA SER A 133 -14.41 5.64 12.08
C SER A 133 -14.82 6.90 11.33
N LEU A 134 -16.08 7.30 11.45
CA LEU A 134 -16.53 8.62 11.03
C LEU A 134 -16.04 9.64 12.06
N THR A 135 -14.88 10.25 11.81
CA THR A 135 -14.51 11.48 12.52
C THR A 135 -15.37 12.62 11.97
N VAL A 136 -16.54 12.84 12.60
CA VAL A 136 -17.32 14.07 12.39
C VAL A 136 -16.54 15.21 13.04
N SER A 137 -15.63 15.79 12.27
CA SER A 137 -14.65 16.79 12.75
C SER A 137 -15.26 18.07 13.33
N ASN A 138 -16.56 18.31 13.21
CA ASN A 138 -17.14 19.63 13.53
C ASN A 138 -18.31 19.61 14.53
N TYR A 139 -18.73 18.45 15.06
CA TYR A 139 -19.83 18.38 16.04
C TYR A 139 -19.58 17.32 17.12
N PRO A 140 -19.03 17.69 18.29
CA PRO A 140 -18.77 16.74 19.39
C PRO A 140 -20.03 16.08 19.97
N SER A 141 -21.23 16.61 19.67
CA SER A 141 -22.52 16.09 20.16
C SER A 141 -23.29 15.26 19.12
N ALA A 142 -22.90 15.31 17.84
CA ALA A 142 -23.61 14.58 16.79
C ALA A 142 -23.03 13.16 16.67
N ARG A 143 -23.50 12.23 17.51
CA ARG A 143 -23.39 10.80 17.16
C ARG A 143 -24.42 10.53 16.07
N PRO A 144 -24.02 10.26 14.82
CA PRO A 144 -24.99 9.87 13.80
C PRO A 144 -25.59 8.52 14.22
N VAL A 145 -26.80 8.56 14.77
CA VAL A 145 -27.63 7.38 14.96
C VAL A 145 -28.24 7.09 13.60
N LEU A 146 -27.75 6.06 12.93
CA LEU A 146 -28.41 5.57 11.73
C LEU A 146 -29.82 5.11 12.15
N PRO A 147 -30.89 5.64 11.52
CA PRO A 147 -32.23 5.17 11.83
C PRO A 147 -32.31 3.66 11.53
N SER A 148 -32.99 2.92 12.40
CA SER A 148 -33.26 1.50 12.17
C SER A 148 -33.96 1.33 10.83
N CYS A 149 -33.27 0.74 9.86
CA CYS A 149 -33.84 0.37 8.55
C CYS A 149 -34.67 -0.93 8.63
N PHE A 150 -34.88 -1.48 9.82
CA PHE A 150 -35.88 -2.53 10.05
C PHE A 150 -37.26 -1.90 10.09
N LEU A 151 -38.01 -2.03 8.99
CA LEU A 151 -39.45 -1.84 8.99
C LEU A 151 -40.09 -3.07 9.68
N PRO A 152 -40.77 -2.93 10.83
CA PRO A 152 -41.57 -4.02 11.37
C PRO A 152 -42.68 -4.33 10.38
N SER A 153 -42.78 -5.57 9.94
CA SER A 153 -43.81 -6.08 9.03
C SER A 153 -45.23 -6.14 9.65
N SER A 154 -45.51 -5.36 10.69
CA SER A 154 -46.75 -5.45 11.48
C SER A 154 -47.67 -4.23 11.38
N LEU A 155 -47.64 -3.49 10.28
CA LEU A 155 -48.70 -2.53 9.91
C LEU A 155 -49.58 -3.11 8.78
N ALA A 156 -49.86 -4.41 8.82
CA ALA A 156 -51.02 -4.96 8.14
C ALA A 156 -52.26 -4.68 9.00
N SER A 157 -53.16 -3.87 8.45
CA SER A 157 -54.33 -3.26 9.06
C SER A 157 -55.20 -4.19 9.91
N SER A 158 -55.59 -3.74 11.10
CA SER A 158 -56.86 -4.13 11.72
C SER A 158 -57.82 -2.93 11.70
N SER A 159 -58.54 -2.78 10.59
CA SER A 159 -59.74 -1.94 10.54
C SER A 159 -60.86 -2.63 11.34
N LYS A 160 -61.10 -2.18 12.58
CA LYS A 160 -62.33 -2.50 13.30
C LYS A 160 -63.33 -1.36 13.06
N LYS A 161 -64.38 -1.65 12.28
CA LYS A 161 -65.56 -0.79 12.13
C LYS A 161 -66.27 -0.62 13.49
N PRO A 162 -66.80 0.57 13.82
CA PRO A 162 -67.73 0.70 14.93
C PRO A 162 -69.10 0.14 14.50
N LYS A 163 -69.76 -0.62 15.38
CA LYS A 163 -71.18 -0.97 15.25
C LYS A 163 -71.99 0.01 16.11
N ASN A 164 -73.04 0.55 15.51
CA ASN A 164 -74.18 1.19 16.17
C ASN A 164 -74.94 0.20 17.06
#